data_AF-A0A7X8CGJ4-F1
#
_entry.id   AF-A0A7X8CGJ4-F1
#
_cell.length_a   1.000
_cell.length_b   1.000
_cell.length_c   1.000
_cell.angle_alpha   90.00
_cell.angle_beta   90.00
_cell.angle_gamma   90.00
#
_symmetry.space_group_name_H-M   'P 1'
#
loop_
_entity.id
_entity.type
_entity.pdbx_description
1 polymer ?
#
loop_
_entity_poly.entity_id
_entity_poly.type
_entity_poly.pdbx_seq_one_letter_code
_entity_poly.pdbx_strand_id
1 'polypeptide(L)'
;MKKRRTMKKINVNIAELVMCIIGALISIGGLTLAILGIVARNLSDIENSIRQNQDKLIAATKLNFQQLGAIIMLFGVIVITITIVVVAKKVDLEEEKRSRRAQRLSLIMDGKDEEPRETEVEE
;
A
#
# COMPACT_ATOMS: atom_id res chain seq x y z
N MET A 1 -11.15 32.79 11.75
CA MET A 1 -11.39 32.17 10.42
C MET A 1 -10.96 30.70 10.45
N LYS A 2 -11.90 29.75 10.28
CA LYS A 2 -11.63 28.30 10.36
C LYS A 2 -11.26 27.80 8.96
N LYS A 3 -9.97 27.50 8.73
CA LYS A 3 -9.42 27.03 7.44
C LYS A 3 -10.07 25.68 7.09
N ARG A 4 -11.09 25.66 6.22
CA ARG A 4 -11.70 24.42 5.73
C ARG A 4 -10.64 23.68 4.91
N ARG A 5 -10.13 22.56 5.44
CA ARG A 5 -9.28 21.64 4.68
C ARG A 5 -10.15 21.03 3.59
N THR A 6 -9.97 21.48 2.35
CA THR A 6 -10.53 20.82 1.18
C THR A 6 -9.86 19.44 1.08
N MET A 7 -10.61 18.39 1.40
CA MET A 7 -10.17 17.01 1.21
C MET A 7 -9.95 16.82 -0.30
N LYS A 8 -8.68 16.78 -0.73
CA LYS A 8 -8.29 16.40 -2.09
C LYS A 8 -8.86 14.99 -2.30
N LYS A 9 -9.87 14.84 -3.17
CA LYS A 9 -10.42 13.52 -3.52
C LYS A 9 -9.29 12.70 -4.13
N ILE A 10 -8.73 11.79 -3.34
CA ILE A 10 -7.81 10.78 -3.84
C ILE A 10 -8.70 9.77 -4.56
N ASN A 11 -8.55 9.66 -5.88
CA ASN A 11 -9.18 8.59 -6.63
C ASN A 11 -8.40 7.31 -6.33
N VAL A 12 -8.71 6.69 -5.19
CA VAL A 12 -8.12 5.41 -4.81
C VAL A 12 -8.73 4.35 -5.73
N ASN A 13 -7.90 3.64 -6.47
CA ASN A 13 -8.35 2.51 -7.27
C ASN A 13 -8.82 1.39 -6.32
N ILE A 14 -10.10 1.02 -6.39
CA ILE A 14 -10.71 0.02 -5.51
C ILE A 14 -9.97 -1.32 -5.60
N ALA A 15 -9.47 -1.68 -6.78
CA ALA A 15 -8.71 -2.92 -6.97
C ALA A 15 -7.39 -2.94 -6.16
N GLU A 16 -6.72 -1.80 -6.04
CA GLU A 16 -5.46 -1.68 -5.29
C GLU A 16 -5.71 -1.73 -3.78
N LEU A 17 -6.82 -1.11 -3.33
CA LEU A 17 -7.29 -1.21 -1.96
C LEU A 17 -7.61 -2.68 -1.59
N VAL A 18 -8.32 -3.39 -2.46
CA VAL A 18 -8.66 -4.80 -2.26
C VAL A 18 -7.41 -5.68 -2.18
N MET A 19 -6.41 -5.46 -3.06
CA MET A 19 -5.13 -6.19 -3.01
C MET A 19 -4.35 -5.93 -1.70
N CYS A 20 -4.34 -4.68 -1.22
CA CYS A 20 -3.74 -4.36 0.07
C CYS A 20 -4.48 -5.03 1.24
N ILE A 21 -5.82 -5.06 1.20
CA ILE A 21 -6.62 -5.72 2.24
C ILE A 21 -6.37 -7.23 2.23
N ILE A 22 -6.34 -7.87 1.06
CA ILE A 22 -6.04 -9.31 0.94
C ILE A 22 -4.64 -9.60 1.48
N GLY A 23 -3.64 -8.80 1.10
CA GLY A 23 -2.28 -8.95 1.63
C GLY A 23 -2.22 -8.79 3.15
N ALA A 24 -2.97 -7.84 3.71
CA ALA A 24 -3.04 -7.62 5.14
C ALA A 24 -3.69 -8.80 5.87
N LEU A 25 -4.77 -9.38 5.32
CA LEU A 25 -5.40 -10.57 5.88
C LEU A 25 -4.46 -11.79 5.86
N ILE A 26 -3.72 -11.98 4.77
CA ILE A 26 -2.72 -13.05 4.66
C ILE A 26 -1.60 -12.85 5.70
N SER A 27 -1.10 -11.63 5.85
CA SER A 27 -0.09 -11.28 6.86
C SER A 27 -0.58 -11.59 8.28
N ILE A 28 -1.83 -11.22 8.61
CA ILE A 28 -2.44 -11.51 9.91
C ILE A 28 -2.60 -13.02 10.12
N GLY A 29 -3.02 -13.76 9.09
CA GLY A 29 -3.09 -15.23 9.14
C GLY A 29 -1.73 -15.90 9.37
N GLY A 30 -0.67 -15.38 8.73
CA GLY A 30 0.70 -15.83 8.98
C GLY A 30 1.16 -15.53 10.41
N LEU A 31 0.84 -14.33 10.92
CA LEU A 31 1.16 -13.91 12.28
C LEU A 31 0.46 -14.80 13.33
N THR A 32 -0.83 -15.10 13.14
CA THR A 32 -1.56 -15.96 14.09
C THR A 32 -0.99 -17.37 14.10
N LEU A 33 -0.63 -17.94 12.94
CA LEU A 33 0.08 -19.22 12.88
C LEU A 33 1.44 -19.17 13.58
N ALA A 34 2.17 -18.07 13.41
CA ALA A 34 3.48 -17.89 14.03
C ALA A 34 3.37 -17.85 15.55
N ILE A 35 2.40 -17.10 16.09
CA ILE A 35 2.08 -17.04 17.51
C ILE A 35 1.65 -18.41 18.02
N LEU A 36 0.79 -19.12 17.28
CA LEU A 36 0.35 -20.47 17.66
C LEU A 36 1.54 -21.44 17.77
N GLY A 37 2.51 -21.33 16.87
CA GLY A 37 3.76 -22.10 16.93
C GLY A 37 4.66 -21.75 18.12
N ILE A 38 4.65 -20.49 18.59
CA ILE A 38 5.38 -20.08 19.81
C ILE A 38 4.68 -20.65 21.05
N VAL A 39 3.35 -20.51 21.13
CA VAL A 39 2.51 -21.04 22.22
C VAL A 39 2.66 -22.56 22.31
N ALA A 40 2.63 -23.26 21.17
CA ALA A 40 2.79 -24.72 21.12
C ALA A 40 4.15 -25.20 21.65
N ARG A 41 5.23 -24.44 21.43
CA ARG A 41 6.55 -24.75 22.01
C ARG A 41 6.63 -24.45 23.50
N ASN A 42 5.93 -23.42 23.97
CA ASN A 42 6.02 -22.96 25.36
C ASN A 42 5.10 -23.76 26.31
N LEU A 43 4.09 -24.47 25.80
CA LEU A 43 3.26 -25.39 26.58
C LEU A 43 3.75 -26.86 26.47
N SER A 44 5.06 -27.07 26.42
CA SER A 44 5.65 -28.40 26.20
C SER A 44 5.29 -29.46 27.25
N ASP A 45 4.85 -29.05 28.45
CA ASP A 45 4.53 -29.96 29.56
C ASP A 45 3.06 -30.41 29.64
N ILE A 46 2.18 -29.88 28.78
CA ILE A 46 0.75 -30.23 28.80
C ILE A 46 0.37 -30.88 27.47
N GLU A 47 -0.21 -32.08 27.53
CA GLU A 47 -0.76 -32.76 26.36
C GLU A 47 -1.86 -31.89 25.76
N ASN A 48 -1.58 -31.29 24.59
CA ASN A 48 -2.40 -30.22 24.05
C ASN A 48 -2.66 -30.47 22.56
N SER A 49 -3.91 -30.29 22.12
CA SER A 49 -4.37 -30.55 20.75
C SER A 49 -3.58 -29.77 19.69
N ILE A 50 -2.98 -28.65 20.08
CA ILE A 50 -2.13 -27.83 19.20
C ILE A 50 -0.83 -28.57 18.83
N ARG A 51 -0.27 -29.38 19.74
CA ARG A 51 0.98 -30.11 19.50
C ARG A 51 0.77 -31.32 18.60
N GLN A 52 -0.32 -32.07 18.77
CA GLN A 52 -0.69 -33.14 17.83
C GLN A 52 -0.90 -32.61 16.41
N ASN A 53 -1.51 -31.42 16.28
CA ASN A 53 -1.66 -30.78 14.98
C ASN A 53 -0.31 -30.28 14.44
N GLN A 54 0.61 -29.87 15.31
CA GLN A 54 1.95 -29.46 14.91
C GLN A 54 2.78 -30.65 14.41
N ASP A 55 2.73 -31.79 15.10
CA ASP A 55 3.44 -33.00 14.71
C ASP A 55 2.91 -33.56 13.39
N LYS A 56 1.59 -33.50 13.16
CA LYS A 56 0.99 -33.82 11.85
C LYS A 56 1.46 -32.86 10.75
N LEU A 57 1.57 -31.57 11.06
CA LEU A 57 2.02 -30.57 10.10
C LEU A 57 3.51 -30.76 9.76
N ILE A 58 4.34 -31.03 10.76
CA ILE A 58 5.77 -31.33 10.61
C ILE A 58 5.95 -32.62 9.79
N ALA A 59 5.15 -33.66 10.06
CA ALA A 59 5.19 -34.89 9.28
C ALA A 59 4.86 -34.65 7.79
N ALA A 60 3.95 -33.72 7.48
CA ALA A 60 3.56 -33.41 6.11
C ALA A 60 4.50 -32.42 5.39
N THR A 61 5.00 -31.39 6.09
CA THR A 61 5.72 -30.26 5.47
C THR A 61 7.17 -30.11 5.92
N LYS A 62 7.63 -30.91 6.89
CA LYS A 62 8.91 -30.76 7.62
C LYS A 62 9.11 -29.41 8.31
N LEU A 63 8.10 -28.55 8.32
CA LEU A 63 8.16 -27.20 8.85
C LEU A 63 7.30 -27.08 10.09
N ASN A 64 7.80 -26.36 11.08
CA ASN A 64 7.03 -26.01 12.26
C ASN A 64 5.98 -24.94 11.92
N PHE A 65 4.86 -24.89 12.66
CA PHE A 65 3.85 -23.83 12.52
C PHE A 65 4.44 -22.42 12.55
N GLN A 66 5.46 -22.20 13.37
CA GLN A 66 6.15 -20.91 13.42
C GLN A 66 6.90 -20.58 12.12
N GLN A 67 7.59 -21.56 11.53
CA GLN A 67 8.33 -21.36 10.27
C GLN A 67 7.35 -21.15 9.12
N LEU A 68 6.29 -21.94 9.06
CA LEU A 68 5.24 -21.81 8.05
C LEU A 68 4.52 -20.46 8.17
N GLY A 69 4.14 -20.07 9.39
CA GLY A 69 3.52 -18.78 9.70
C GLY A 69 4.44 -17.60 9.33
N ALA A 70 5.73 -17.70 9.62
CA ALA A 70 6.71 -16.69 9.24
C ALA A 70 6.85 -16.55 7.72
N ILE A 71 6.87 -17.65 6.97
CA ILE A 71 6.93 -17.64 5.50
C ILE A 71 5.67 -17.00 4.91
N ILE A 72 4.48 -17.38 5.40
CA ILE A 72 3.21 -16.82 4.95
C ILE A 72 3.12 -15.33 5.25
N MET A 73 3.55 -14.92 6.45
CA MET A 73 3.61 -13.52 6.84
C MET A 73 4.56 -12.74 5.94
N LEU A 74 5.77 -13.26 5.69
CA LEU A 74 6.75 -12.64 4.82
C LEU A 74 6.19 -12.43 3.40
N PHE A 75 5.53 -13.46 2.86
CA PHE A 75 4.89 -13.37 1.55
C PHE A 75 3.79 -12.30 1.52
N GLY A 76 2.94 -12.24 2.55
CA GLY A 76 1.91 -11.21 2.67
C GLY A 76 2.49 -9.80 2.69
N VAL A 77 3.56 -9.57 3.46
CA VAL A 77 4.25 -8.27 3.51
C VAL A 77 4.84 -7.90 2.16
N ILE A 78 5.51 -8.84 1.48
CA ILE A 78 6.11 -8.60 0.16
C ILE A 78 5.03 -8.16 -0.85
N VAL A 79 3.88 -8.83 -0.88
CA VAL A 79 2.77 -8.49 -1.78
C VAL A 79 2.24 -7.08 -1.49
N ILE A 80 2.08 -6.71 -0.22
CA ILE A 80 1.68 -5.35 0.18
C ILE A 80 2.72 -4.33 -0.30
N THR A 81 4.02 -4.58 -0.05
CA THR A 81 5.09 -3.67 -0.45
C THR A 81 5.11 -3.45 -1.97
N ILE A 82 5.01 -4.52 -2.76
CA ILE A 82 4.97 -4.43 -4.23
C ILE A 82 3.75 -3.60 -4.66
N THR A 83 2.58 -3.85 -4.06
CA THR A 83 1.35 -3.13 -4.39
C THR A 83 1.53 -1.64 -4.13
N ILE A 84 2.05 -1.26 -2.94
CA ILE A 84 2.29 0.14 -2.59
C ILE A 84 3.30 0.80 -3.54
N VAL A 85 4.39 0.11 -3.89
CA VAL A 85 5.41 0.66 -4.81
C VAL A 85 4.82 0.90 -6.20
N VAL A 86 4.00 -0.03 -6.71
CA VAL A 86 3.34 0.14 -8.01
C VAL A 86 2.38 1.33 -7.96
N VAL A 87 1.62 1.49 -6.88
CA VAL A 87 0.71 2.63 -6.70
C VAL A 87 1.48 3.94 -6.61
N ALA A 88 2.55 4.01 -5.82
CA ALA A 88 3.39 5.20 -5.68
C ALA A 88 3.89 5.67 -7.06
N LYS A 89 4.43 4.74 -7.87
CA LYS A 89 4.90 5.05 -9.23
C LYS A 89 3.77 5.56 -10.15
N LYS A 90 2.55 5.02 -10.04
CA LYS A 90 1.41 5.51 -10.83
C LYS A 90 1.03 6.92 -10.42
N VAL A 91 0.99 7.19 -9.12
CA VAL A 91 0.68 8.52 -8.58
C VAL A 91 1.72 9.55 -9.02
N ASP A 92 3.01 9.22 -8.94
CA ASP A 92 4.09 10.09 -9.40
C ASP A 92 3.93 10.46 -10.88
N LEU A 93 3.61 9.48 -11.73
CA LEU A 93 3.36 9.69 -13.17
C LEU A 93 2.11 10.56 -13.43
N GLU A 94 1.05 10.40 -12.64
CA GLU A 94 -0.15 11.24 -12.75
C GLU A 94 0.11 12.67 -12.30
N GLU A 95 0.87 12.88 -11.21
CA GLU A 95 1.25 14.19 -10.74
C GLU A 95 2.15 14.92 -11.74
N GLU A 96 3.10 14.22 -12.37
CA GLU A 96 3.94 14.80 -13.42
C GLU A 96 3.13 15.25 -14.65
N LYS A 97 2.17 14.42 -15.09
CA LYS A 97 1.27 14.80 -16.20
C LYS A 97 0.39 16.00 -15.81
N ARG A 98 -0.06 16.05 -14.56
CA ARG A 98 -0.89 17.14 -14.06
C ARG A 98 -0.09 18.44 -13.92
N SER A 99 1.15 18.38 -13.46
CA SER A 99 2.03 19.55 -13.35
C SER A 99 2.31 20.16 -14.73
N ARG A 100 2.57 19.33 -15.74
CA ARG A 100 2.75 19.79 -17.14
C ARG A 100 1.51 20.47 -17.71
N ARG A 101 0.31 19.97 -17.39
CA ARG A 101 -0.96 20.60 -17.79
C ARG A 101 -1.19 21.92 -17.04
N ALA A 102 -0.86 21.96 -15.75
CA ALA A 102 -0.95 23.18 -14.95
C ALA A 102 0.03 24.26 -15.42
N GLN A 103 1.25 23.89 -15.80
CA GLN A 103 2.24 24.81 -16.38
C GLN A 103 1.76 25.39 -17.70
N ARG A 104 1.18 24.58 -18.59
CA ARG A 104 0.59 25.09 -19.84
C ARG A 104 -0.55 26.07 -19.57
N LEU A 105 -1.39 25.78 -18.58
CA LEU A 105 -2.49 26.66 -18.22
C LEU A 105 -2.00 27.96 -17.56
N SER A 106 -0.96 27.89 -16.72
CA SER A 106 -0.39 29.08 -16.08
C SER A 106 0.28 30.00 -17.10
N LEU A 107 1.01 29.47 -18.08
CA LEU A 107 1.57 30.28 -19.17
C LEU A 107 0.50 30.98 -20.03
N ILE A 108 -0.67 30.35 -20.23
CA ILE A 108 -1.79 30.96 -20.98
C ILE A 108 -2.50 32.03 -20.15
N MET A 109 -2.58 31.89 -18.82
CA MET A 109 -3.12 32.94 -17.95
C MET A 109 -2.16 34.12 -17.83
N ASP A 110 -0.86 33.86 -17.66
CA ASP A 110 0.17 34.89 -17.55
C ASP A 110 0.28 35.73 -18.85
N GLY A 111 0.23 35.07 -20.02
CA GLY A 111 0.23 35.75 -21.31
C GLY A 111 -1.09 36.45 -21.68
N LYS A 112 -2.16 36.30 -20.88
CA LYS A 112 -3.43 37.03 -21.06
C LYS A 112 -3.48 38.33 -20.26
N ASP A 113 -2.61 38.48 -19.27
CA ASP A 113 -2.49 39.67 -18.44
C ASP A 113 -1.47 40.69 -19.03
N GLU A 114 -0.77 40.34 -20.12
CA GLU A 114 0.22 41.19 -20.83
C GLU A 114 -0.27 41.89 -22.12
N GLU A 115 -1.59 42.00 -22.37
CA GLU A 115 -2.12 43.02 -23.30
C GLU A 115 -2.77 44.14 -22.45
N PRO A 116 -2.25 45.39 -22.44
CA PRO A 116 -2.28 46.23 -23.65
C PRO A 116 -1.09 47.20 -23.79
N ARG A 117 -0.65 47.48 -25.03
CA ARG A 117 -0.10 48.80 -25.33
C ARG A 117 -0.44 49.18 -26.76
N GLU A 118 -1.36 50.14 -26.84
CA GLU A 118 -1.76 50.88 -28.03
C GLU A 118 -0.51 51.25 -28.84
N THR A 119 -0.49 50.84 -30.11
CA THR A 119 0.38 51.45 -31.10
C THR A 119 -0.13 52.87 -31.32
N GLU A 120 0.40 53.83 -30.56
CA GLU A 120 0.42 55.22 -30.97
C GLU A 120 1.19 55.27 -32.30
N VAL A 121 0.45 55.48 -33.39
CA VAL A 121 1.00 55.77 -34.71
C VAL A 121 1.41 57.25 -34.68
N GLU A 122 2.72 57.50 -34.57
CA GLU A 122 3.31 58.79 -34.90
C GLU A 122 3.38 58.97 -36.43
N GLU A 123 3.06 60.22 -36.82
CA GLU A 123 3.14 60.89 -38.14
C GLU A 123 2.04 60.67 -39.19
#